data_AF-A0A7M5V653-F1
#
_entry.id   AF-A0A7M5V653-F1
#
_cell.length_a   1.000
_cell.length_b   1.000
_cell.length_c   1.000
_cell.angle_alpha   90.00
_cell.angle_beta   90.00
_cell.angle_gamma   90.00
#
_symmetry.space_group_name_H-M   'P 1'
#
loop_
_entity.id
_entity.type
_entity.pdbx_description
1 polymer ?
#
loop_
_entity_poly.entity_id
_entity_poly.type
_entity_poly.pdbx_seq_one_letter_code
_entity_poly.pdbx_strand_id
1 'polypeptide(L)'
;MLLLFLVGLSSVPVQPSCNIYRGPEGSPVCVKIQGYNQPQWASCLRNQYILLKSSHRHACRKYLGVIDPTFCYYQCQLEVYSKETGDIGEKCRCQLDGKVPDETLPSWCYSPSGDSCNWYRDCLHKYQDCSNTNAFYAIEYGEHFCQAYDKSRSRFSYRGQQWVDAARKCLQVALVPMLRWNNKPSCAEVEQEAFDSHSCCYLAGPSCVKAGTPSICDISVSDWGIVFSTIKESIIPFSKHGAPWETLKGLVTTMAGCTNDYGTDFITWIELKLSNVDDSFRTLLDSNDYGEKSKAKDLIYQLTNELAEQMEWRKSGLFWFGGLKESLNVARKRRSAHQDAAVKISLWSNPGEDRPILLNRTVLNLLDKIEKGEIKIKSKQLKESFEIASATSCLDENCTTVRKNVTAPLTTTPSTTTTTTTTTPTAEPTSKTQKGNYKGSGMSLSPIATVAYIAILAIAFWVIG
;
A
#
# COMPACT_ATOMS: atom_id res chain seq x y z
N MET A 1 55.47 -36.98 -47.50
CA MET A 1 54.59 -37.15 -46.34
C MET A 1 54.88 -36.01 -45.36
N LEU A 2 54.17 -34.89 -45.49
CA LEU A 2 54.31 -33.72 -44.60
C LEU A 2 52.94 -33.52 -43.94
N LEU A 3 52.86 -33.76 -42.64
CA LEU A 3 51.66 -33.59 -41.83
C LEU A 3 51.55 -32.12 -41.42
N LEU A 4 50.63 -31.40 -42.06
CA LEU A 4 50.17 -30.07 -41.65
C LEU A 4 49.17 -30.22 -40.50
N PHE A 5 49.59 -29.88 -39.28
CA PHE A 5 48.70 -29.64 -38.15
C PHE A 5 48.01 -28.28 -38.35
N LEU A 6 46.76 -28.28 -38.77
CA LEU A 6 45.87 -27.13 -38.66
C LEU A 6 45.46 -26.98 -37.19
N VAL A 7 46.11 -26.05 -36.48
CA VAL A 7 45.62 -25.54 -35.20
C VAL A 7 44.39 -24.71 -35.50
N GLY A 8 43.21 -25.30 -35.30
CA GLY A 8 41.96 -24.59 -35.30
C GLY A 8 41.96 -23.56 -34.17
N LEU A 9 42.22 -22.29 -34.54
CA LEU A 9 41.89 -21.13 -33.70
C LEU A 9 40.39 -21.20 -33.43
N SER A 10 40.05 -21.76 -32.28
CA SER A 10 38.71 -21.71 -31.71
C SER A 10 38.48 -20.25 -31.35
N SER A 11 37.88 -19.48 -32.26
CA SER A 11 37.39 -18.15 -31.97
C SER A 11 36.29 -18.30 -30.92
N VAL A 12 36.66 -18.17 -29.64
CA VAL A 12 35.71 -17.97 -28.56
C VAL A 12 34.86 -16.76 -28.98
N PRO A 13 33.53 -16.89 -29.07
CA PRO A 13 32.69 -15.74 -29.41
C PRO A 13 32.88 -14.71 -28.30
N VAL A 14 33.53 -13.60 -28.64
CA VAL A 14 33.61 -12.42 -27.79
C VAL A 14 32.17 -12.01 -27.53
N GLN A 15 31.70 -12.13 -26.28
CA GLN A 15 30.37 -11.69 -25.87
C GLN A 15 30.10 -10.28 -26.42
N PRO A 16 28.86 -9.95 -26.82
CA PRO A 16 28.56 -8.66 -27.43
C PRO A 16 28.94 -7.54 -26.46
N SER A 17 29.92 -6.73 -26.86
CA SER A 17 30.25 -5.47 -26.19
C SER A 17 28.98 -4.63 -26.11
N CYS A 18 28.61 -4.15 -24.92
CA CYS A 18 27.45 -3.27 -24.71
C CYS A 18 27.55 -2.06 -25.62
N ASN A 19 26.81 -2.07 -26.74
CA ASN A 19 26.86 -1.01 -27.71
C ASN A 19 26.08 0.19 -27.14
N ILE A 20 26.75 1.33 -27.02
CA ILE A 20 26.19 2.54 -26.42
C ILE A 20 24.90 3.06 -27.06
N TYR A 21 24.55 2.60 -28.28
CA TYR A 21 23.32 2.96 -28.99
C TYR A 21 22.35 1.79 -29.19
N ARG A 22 22.83 0.54 -29.16
CA ARG A 22 22.06 -0.65 -29.56
C ARG A 22 21.90 -1.72 -28.47
N GLY A 23 22.61 -1.64 -27.36
CA GLY A 23 22.58 -2.67 -26.31
C GLY A 23 23.40 -3.92 -26.71
N PRO A 24 22.97 -5.15 -26.36
CA PRO A 24 21.62 -5.55 -25.89
C PRO A 24 21.38 -5.38 -24.38
N GLU A 25 20.10 -5.25 -23.97
CA GLU A 25 19.71 -5.12 -22.56
C GLU A 25 19.74 -6.45 -21.80
N GLY A 26 20.10 -6.39 -20.53
CA GLY A 26 20.07 -7.54 -19.61
C GLY A 26 21.36 -8.35 -19.64
N SER A 27 21.90 -8.58 -20.83
CA SER A 27 23.07 -9.42 -21.07
C SER A 27 24.19 -9.19 -20.06
N PRO A 28 24.42 -10.15 -19.14
CA PRO A 28 25.40 -10.01 -18.10
C PRO A 28 26.77 -10.42 -18.65
N VAL A 29 27.78 -9.63 -18.30
CA VAL A 29 29.17 -9.87 -18.69
C VAL A 29 30.08 -9.72 -17.49
N CYS A 30 31.24 -10.37 -17.53
CA CYS A 30 32.28 -10.08 -16.56
C CYS A 30 33.17 -8.95 -17.07
N VAL A 31 33.28 -7.85 -16.31
CA VAL A 31 34.06 -6.67 -16.70
C VAL A 31 34.96 -6.18 -15.58
N LYS A 32 36.14 -5.67 -15.96
CA LYS A 32 37.02 -4.92 -15.06
C LYS A 32 36.74 -3.43 -15.24
N ILE A 33 36.04 -2.84 -14.28
CA ILE A 33 35.68 -1.42 -14.30
C ILE A 33 36.71 -0.62 -13.51
N GLN A 34 37.15 0.51 -14.06
CA GLN A 34 38.07 1.42 -13.38
C GLN A 34 37.48 1.90 -12.05
N GLY A 35 38.25 1.82 -10.97
CA GLY A 35 37.81 2.16 -9.61
C GLY A 35 37.44 0.96 -8.73
N TYR A 36 37.36 -0.25 -9.30
CA TYR A 36 37.13 -1.48 -8.55
C TYR A 36 38.36 -2.40 -8.59
N ASN A 37 38.67 -3.03 -7.45
CA ASN A 37 39.87 -3.85 -7.29
C ASN A 37 39.80 -5.19 -8.03
N GLN A 38 38.59 -5.69 -8.29
CA GLN A 38 38.36 -6.99 -8.92
C GLN A 38 37.33 -6.90 -10.05
N PRO A 39 37.43 -7.80 -11.06
CA PRO A 39 36.36 -7.96 -12.04
C PRO A 39 35.06 -8.31 -11.35
N GLN A 40 33.99 -7.70 -11.83
CA GLN A 40 32.64 -7.95 -11.35
C GLN A 40 31.68 -8.08 -12.52
N TRP A 41 30.59 -8.79 -12.30
CA TRP A 41 29.59 -8.90 -13.35
C TRP A 41 28.82 -7.58 -13.46
N ALA A 42 28.42 -7.24 -14.67
CA ALA A 42 27.63 -6.06 -14.99
C ALA A 42 26.64 -6.41 -16.10
N SER A 43 25.48 -5.77 -16.09
CA SER A 43 24.50 -5.89 -17.17
C SER A 43 24.56 -4.66 -18.06
N CYS A 44 24.43 -4.86 -19.37
CA CYS A 44 24.24 -3.75 -20.29
C CYS A 44 22.80 -3.25 -20.15
N LEU A 45 22.62 -1.97 -19.78
CA LEU A 45 21.30 -1.42 -19.45
C LEU A 45 21.12 -0.03 -20.06
N ARG A 46 19.85 0.36 -20.26
CA ARG A 46 19.52 1.71 -20.71
C ARG A 46 19.91 2.74 -19.66
N ASN A 47 20.39 3.89 -20.11
CA ASN A 47 20.64 5.04 -19.25
C ASN A 47 19.38 5.45 -18.46
N GLN A 48 18.19 5.36 -19.08
CA GLN A 48 16.93 5.64 -18.39
C GLN A 48 16.67 4.70 -17.21
N TYR A 49 16.98 3.40 -17.35
CA TYR A 49 16.88 2.44 -16.24
C TYR A 49 17.85 2.83 -15.12
N ILE A 50 19.11 3.14 -15.46
CA ILE A 50 20.14 3.49 -14.48
C ILE A 50 19.78 4.77 -13.72
N LEU A 51 19.32 5.80 -14.44
CA LEU A 51 18.83 7.04 -13.84
C LEU A 51 17.68 6.74 -12.89
N LEU A 52 16.69 5.96 -13.31
CA LEU A 52 15.55 5.63 -12.47
C LEU A 52 16.01 4.84 -11.23
N LYS A 53 16.65 3.69 -11.41
CA LYS A 53 17.11 2.78 -10.34
C LYS A 53 18.04 3.46 -9.32
N SER A 54 18.91 4.36 -9.77
CA SER A 54 19.87 5.05 -8.91
C SER A 54 19.34 6.34 -8.29
N SER A 55 18.10 6.74 -8.60
CA SER A 55 17.57 8.05 -8.20
C SER A 55 18.34 9.22 -8.84
N HIS A 56 18.78 9.01 -10.08
CA HIS A 56 19.61 9.91 -10.89
C HIS A 56 20.98 10.20 -10.30
N ARG A 57 21.43 9.39 -9.33
CA ARG A 57 22.80 9.45 -8.80
C ARG A 57 23.82 8.88 -9.79
N HIS A 58 23.39 7.91 -10.59
CA HIS A 58 24.21 7.27 -11.61
C HIS A 58 23.59 7.49 -12.98
N ALA A 59 24.46 7.64 -13.98
CA ALA A 59 24.10 7.73 -15.39
C ALA A 59 25.23 7.12 -16.21
N CYS A 60 24.94 6.79 -17.46
CA CYS A 60 25.97 6.37 -18.40
C CYS A 60 26.99 7.49 -18.60
N ARG A 61 28.27 7.16 -18.41
CA ARG A 61 29.37 8.13 -18.49
C ARG A 61 29.54 8.62 -19.92
N LYS A 62 29.63 9.94 -20.10
CA LYS A 62 29.98 10.57 -21.39
C LYS A 62 31.40 10.14 -21.80
N TYR A 63 31.57 9.72 -23.04
CA TYR A 63 32.86 9.22 -23.53
C TYR A 63 33.15 9.78 -24.93
N LEU A 64 34.35 10.32 -25.14
CA LEU A 64 34.93 10.74 -26.43
C LEU A 64 33.92 11.33 -27.44
N GLY A 65 33.27 12.44 -27.08
CA GLY A 65 32.35 13.16 -27.99
C GLY A 65 30.91 12.64 -28.01
N VAL A 66 30.59 11.56 -27.31
CA VAL A 66 29.20 11.10 -27.11
C VAL A 66 28.62 11.79 -25.88
N ILE A 67 27.59 12.62 -26.11
CA ILE A 67 27.02 13.48 -25.08
C ILE A 67 25.99 12.74 -24.22
N ASP A 68 25.27 11.75 -24.76
CA ASP A 68 24.21 11.01 -24.04
C ASP A 68 24.10 9.54 -24.52
N PRO A 69 25.01 8.65 -24.08
CA PRO A 69 24.92 7.23 -24.42
C PRO A 69 23.59 6.63 -23.96
N THR A 70 22.94 5.86 -24.83
CA THR A 70 21.67 5.19 -24.55
C THR A 70 21.87 3.97 -23.65
N PHE A 71 22.99 3.27 -23.81
CA PHE A 71 23.33 2.07 -23.06
C PHE A 71 24.73 2.17 -22.44
N CYS A 72 24.91 1.52 -21.30
CA CYS A 72 26.22 1.26 -20.72
C CYS A 72 26.15 0.06 -19.75
N TYR A 73 27.31 -0.42 -19.34
CA TYR A 73 27.37 -1.40 -18.27
C TYR A 73 27.02 -0.76 -16.93
N TYR A 74 26.10 -1.39 -16.19
CA TYR A 74 25.78 -1.06 -14.82
C TYR A 74 26.22 -2.20 -13.90
N GLN A 75 27.08 -1.88 -12.95
CA GLN A 75 27.80 -2.87 -12.16
C GLN A 75 26.97 -3.45 -11.02
N CYS A 76 27.16 -4.74 -10.73
CA CYS A 76 26.47 -5.48 -9.68
C CYS A 76 26.41 -4.74 -8.33
N GLN A 77 27.53 -4.18 -7.88
CA GLN A 77 27.59 -3.50 -6.58
C GLN A 77 26.60 -2.32 -6.50
N LEU A 78 26.47 -1.56 -7.58
CA LEU A 78 25.52 -0.45 -7.66
C LEU A 78 24.09 -0.92 -7.90
N GLU A 79 23.91 -1.86 -8.82
CA GLU A 79 22.58 -2.29 -9.24
C GLU A 79 21.84 -3.06 -8.15
N VAL A 80 22.47 -4.11 -7.63
CA VAL A 80 21.84 -5.06 -6.71
C VAL A 80 21.94 -4.56 -5.28
N TYR A 81 23.10 -3.99 -4.91
CA TYR A 81 23.39 -3.66 -3.52
C TYR A 81 23.40 -2.17 -3.21
N SER A 82 23.25 -1.30 -4.22
CA SER A 82 23.30 0.16 -4.07
C SER A 82 24.55 0.68 -3.34
N LYS A 83 25.70 0.00 -3.51
CA LYS A 83 26.98 0.31 -2.86
C LYS A 83 28.09 0.53 -3.86
N GLU A 84 28.88 1.57 -3.65
CA GLU A 84 30.05 1.88 -4.48
C GLU A 84 31.32 1.16 -4.03
N THR A 85 31.40 0.77 -2.75
CA THR A 85 32.57 0.16 -2.12
C THR A 85 32.17 -0.79 -0.99
N GLY A 86 33.14 -1.58 -0.49
CA GLY A 86 33.01 -2.43 0.69
C GLY A 86 32.97 -3.93 0.37
N ASP A 87 32.60 -4.74 1.36
CA ASP A 87 32.65 -6.22 1.32
C ASP A 87 31.74 -6.87 0.27
N ILE A 88 30.94 -6.08 -0.44
CA ILE A 88 30.02 -6.52 -1.48
C ILE A 88 30.79 -6.96 -2.73
N GLY A 89 32.02 -6.50 -2.90
CA GLY A 89 32.86 -6.87 -4.04
C GLY A 89 32.98 -8.39 -4.23
N GLU A 90 33.01 -9.16 -3.15
CA GLU A 90 33.10 -10.63 -3.22
C GLU A 90 31.82 -11.25 -3.81
N LYS A 91 30.64 -10.72 -3.48
CA LYS A 91 29.34 -11.20 -4.01
C LYS A 91 29.16 -10.89 -5.50
N CYS A 92 29.85 -9.86 -5.98
CA CYS A 92 29.78 -9.43 -7.37
C CYS A 92 30.91 -9.98 -8.24
N ARG A 93 31.89 -10.68 -7.66
CA ARG A 93 33.09 -11.13 -8.37
C ARG A 93 32.76 -12.13 -9.46
N CYS A 94 33.48 -12.03 -10.57
CA CYS A 94 33.40 -12.99 -11.69
C CYS A 94 34.79 -13.20 -12.32
N GLN A 95 34.88 -14.19 -13.22
CA GLN A 95 36.07 -14.44 -14.04
C GLN A 95 35.84 -13.86 -15.45
N LEU A 96 36.84 -13.17 -16.01
CA LEU A 96 36.71 -12.45 -17.29
C LEU A 96 36.48 -13.40 -18.49
N ASP A 97 36.92 -14.64 -18.37
CA ASP A 97 36.73 -15.76 -19.29
C ASP A 97 35.57 -16.68 -18.88
N GLY A 98 34.94 -16.42 -17.74
CA GLY A 98 33.81 -17.17 -17.24
C GLY A 98 32.61 -16.99 -18.15
N LYS A 99 32.03 -18.11 -18.60
CA LYS A 99 30.70 -18.10 -19.22
C LYS A 99 29.70 -17.65 -18.16
N VAL A 100 29.19 -16.43 -18.32
CA VAL A 100 27.96 -16.04 -17.61
C VAL A 100 26.82 -16.82 -18.25
N PRO A 101 25.91 -17.45 -17.48
CA PRO A 101 24.78 -18.16 -18.04
C PRO A 101 24.00 -17.27 -19.01
N ASP A 102 23.60 -17.84 -20.15
CA ASP A 102 22.72 -17.15 -21.09
C ASP A 102 21.39 -16.88 -20.38
N GLU A 103 20.97 -15.63 -20.38
CA GLU A 103 19.76 -15.20 -19.68
C GLU A 103 18.54 -15.66 -20.50
N THR A 104 17.72 -16.53 -19.92
CA THR A 104 16.57 -17.16 -20.57
C THR A 104 15.36 -16.22 -20.73
N LEU A 105 15.44 -15.01 -20.17
CA LEU A 105 14.38 -14.00 -20.24
C LEU A 105 14.63 -13.03 -21.39
N PRO A 106 13.57 -12.53 -22.04
CA PRO A 106 13.68 -11.44 -23.00
C PRO A 106 14.35 -10.20 -22.40
N SER A 107 15.07 -9.46 -23.23
CA SER A 107 15.82 -8.25 -22.82
C SER A 107 14.95 -7.18 -22.12
N TRP A 108 13.67 -7.07 -22.51
CA TRP A 108 12.72 -6.12 -21.91
C TRP A 108 12.36 -6.45 -20.45
N CYS A 109 12.65 -7.67 -19.96
CA CYS A 109 12.53 -8.01 -18.54
C CYS A 109 13.52 -7.24 -17.67
N TYR A 110 14.67 -6.87 -18.24
CA TYR A 110 15.78 -6.27 -17.51
C TYR A 110 15.81 -4.74 -17.56
N SER A 111 14.97 -4.13 -18.39
CA SER A 111 14.74 -2.69 -18.43
C SER A 111 13.28 -2.45 -18.85
N PRO A 112 12.33 -2.72 -17.94
CA PRO A 112 10.90 -2.61 -18.24
C PRO A 112 10.53 -1.20 -18.69
N SER A 113 9.70 -1.10 -19.72
CA SER A 113 9.22 0.20 -20.20
C SER A 113 8.30 0.87 -19.18
N GLY A 114 7.60 0.05 -18.39
CA GLY A 114 6.54 0.47 -17.46
C GLY A 114 5.14 0.43 -18.08
N ASP A 115 5.00 0.11 -19.37
CA ASP A 115 3.73 0.27 -20.09
C ASP A 115 2.83 -0.98 -20.05
N SER A 116 3.37 -2.12 -19.62
CA SER A 116 2.68 -3.41 -19.66
C SER A 116 2.68 -4.08 -18.29
N CYS A 117 1.50 -4.50 -17.85
CA CYS A 117 1.33 -5.31 -16.65
C CYS A 117 1.82 -6.75 -16.83
N ASN A 118 1.96 -7.24 -18.07
CA ASN A 118 2.42 -8.60 -18.34
C ASN A 118 3.86 -8.84 -17.87
N TRP A 119 4.65 -7.80 -17.55
CA TRP A 119 5.99 -7.96 -17.00
C TRP A 119 6.01 -8.84 -15.74
N TYR A 120 5.01 -8.70 -14.86
CA TYR A 120 4.92 -9.51 -13.64
C TYR A 120 4.83 -11.01 -13.96
N ARG A 121 4.00 -11.40 -14.94
CA ARG A 121 3.85 -12.79 -15.37
C ARG A 121 5.02 -13.28 -16.23
N ASP A 122 5.32 -12.54 -17.29
CA ASP A 122 6.21 -13.04 -18.35
C ASP A 122 7.70 -12.91 -17.98
N CYS A 123 8.02 -12.10 -16.96
CA CYS A 123 9.38 -11.92 -16.44
C CYS A 123 9.54 -12.40 -15.01
N LEU A 124 8.82 -11.80 -14.04
CA LEU A 124 9.03 -12.10 -12.61
C LEU A 124 8.58 -13.51 -12.24
N HIS A 125 7.34 -13.88 -12.58
CA HIS A 125 6.80 -15.23 -12.34
C HIS A 125 7.58 -16.30 -13.10
N LYS A 126 7.89 -16.03 -14.37
CA LYS A 126 8.67 -16.95 -15.20
C LYS A 126 10.08 -17.22 -14.63
N TYR A 127 10.69 -16.21 -14.01
CA TYR A 127 11.99 -16.36 -13.36
C TYR A 127 11.88 -17.09 -12.02
N GLN A 128 10.93 -16.68 -11.19
CA GLN A 128 10.72 -17.21 -9.85
C GLN A 128 9.26 -17.66 -9.73
N ASP A 129 9.03 -18.96 -9.95
CA ASP A 129 7.70 -19.55 -9.80
C ASP A 129 7.37 -19.75 -8.32
N CYS A 130 6.51 -18.87 -7.81
CA CYS A 130 6.05 -18.90 -6.43
C CYS A 130 4.71 -19.61 -6.24
N SER A 131 4.15 -20.28 -7.27
CA SER A 131 2.78 -20.83 -7.27
C SER A 131 2.46 -21.79 -6.12
N ASN A 132 3.46 -22.45 -5.55
CA ASN A 132 3.30 -23.38 -4.44
C ASN A 132 3.57 -22.76 -3.05
N THR A 133 3.66 -21.43 -2.97
CA THR A 133 3.99 -20.69 -1.75
C THR A 133 2.94 -19.62 -1.44
N ASN A 134 2.89 -19.17 -0.19
CA ASN A 134 2.04 -18.04 0.20
C ASN A 134 2.44 -16.74 -0.52
N ALA A 135 3.70 -16.63 -0.94
CA ALA A 135 4.26 -15.50 -1.69
C ALA A 135 3.85 -15.45 -3.17
N PHE A 136 3.16 -16.48 -3.69
CA PHE A 136 2.46 -16.40 -4.99
C PHE A 136 1.58 -15.14 -5.06
N TYR A 137 1.02 -14.79 -3.90
CA TYR A 137 0.22 -13.62 -3.68
C TYR A 137 0.88 -12.36 -4.24
N ALA A 138 2.16 -12.10 -3.99
CA ALA A 138 2.83 -10.85 -4.41
C ALA A 138 2.90 -10.68 -5.94
N ILE A 139 3.03 -11.78 -6.68
CA ILE A 139 3.17 -11.78 -8.14
C ILE A 139 1.81 -11.58 -8.83
N GLU A 140 0.78 -12.33 -8.42
CA GLU A 140 -0.59 -12.12 -8.91
C GLU A 140 -1.13 -10.75 -8.49
N TYR A 141 -0.79 -10.31 -7.28
CA TYR A 141 -1.16 -9.01 -6.74
C TYR A 141 -0.59 -7.88 -7.61
N GLY A 142 0.72 -7.91 -7.91
CA GLY A 142 1.36 -6.89 -8.76
C GLY A 142 0.69 -6.74 -10.12
N GLU A 143 0.44 -7.86 -10.83
CA GLU A 143 -0.24 -7.83 -12.13
C GLU A 143 -1.69 -7.35 -12.01
N HIS A 144 -2.45 -7.87 -11.05
CA HIS A 144 -3.87 -7.56 -10.88
C HIS A 144 -4.11 -6.07 -10.60
N PHE A 145 -3.36 -5.48 -9.65
CA PHE A 145 -3.49 -4.05 -9.37
C PHE A 145 -2.99 -3.18 -10.52
N CYS A 146 -1.91 -3.59 -11.19
CA CYS A 146 -1.47 -2.93 -12.41
C CYS A 146 -2.59 -2.88 -13.47
N GLN A 147 -3.25 -4.01 -13.73
CA GLN A 147 -4.36 -4.07 -14.69
C GLN A 147 -5.56 -3.24 -14.24
N ALA A 148 -5.83 -3.15 -12.94
CA ALA A 148 -6.90 -2.32 -12.41
C ALA A 148 -6.64 -0.82 -12.64
N TYR A 149 -5.40 -0.38 -12.47
CA TYR A 149 -4.99 0.98 -12.81
C TYR A 149 -5.08 1.24 -14.32
N ASP A 150 -4.64 0.29 -15.16
CA ASP A 150 -4.77 0.42 -16.63
C ASP A 150 -6.24 0.60 -17.05
N LYS A 151 -7.16 -0.18 -16.48
CA LYS A 151 -8.61 -0.05 -16.72
C LYS A 151 -9.16 1.29 -16.24
N SER A 152 -8.61 1.83 -15.15
CA SER A 152 -9.03 3.11 -14.56
C SER A 152 -8.30 4.31 -15.16
N ARG A 153 -7.30 4.11 -16.01
CA ARG A 153 -6.33 5.13 -16.44
C ARG A 153 -7.00 6.34 -17.08
N SER A 154 -8.06 6.14 -17.86
CA SER A 154 -8.81 7.23 -18.51
C SER A 154 -9.60 8.12 -17.56
N ARG A 155 -9.85 7.67 -16.32
CA ARG A 155 -10.54 8.45 -15.29
C ARG A 155 -9.62 9.48 -14.64
N PHE A 156 -8.32 9.23 -14.64
CA PHE A 156 -7.32 10.11 -14.04
C PHE A 156 -7.13 11.39 -14.86
N SER A 157 -6.81 12.48 -14.17
CA SER A 157 -6.27 13.69 -14.78
C SER A 157 -4.98 13.38 -15.55
N TYR A 158 -4.54 14.30 -16.42
CA TYR A 158 -3.26 14.14 -17.13
C TYR A 158 -2.09 13.87 -16.17
N ARG A 159 -2.02 14.60 -15.05
CA ARG A 159 -0.98 14.43 -14.03
C ARG A 159 -1.15 13.12 -13.26
N GLY A 160 -2.40 12.72 -12.99
CA GLY A 160 -2.73 11.41 -12.42
C GLY A 160 -2.28 10.24 -13.30
N GLN A 161 -2.48 10.33 -14.61
CA GLN A 161 -2.00 9.32 -15.57
C GLN A 161 -0.48 9.22 -15.57
N GLN A 162 0.22 10.36 -15.55
CA GLN A 162 1.68 10.38 -15.43
C GLN A 162 2.16 9.73 -14.14
N TRP A 163 1.45 9.94 -13.02
CA TRP A 163 1.75 9.28 -11.75
C TRP A 163 1.54 7.76 -11.84
N VAL A 164 0.43 7.29 -12.40
CA VAL A 164 0.17 5.84 -12.56
C VAL A 164 1.28 5.17 -13.37
N ASP A 165 1.62 5.74 -14.53
CA ASP A 165 2.66 5.19 -15.42
C ASP A 165 4.04 5.19 -14.73
N ALA A 166 4.36 6.27 -14.03
CA ALA A 166 5.58 6.40 -13.26
C ALA A 166 5.68 5.39 -12.11
N ALA A 167 4.63 5.26 -11.30
CA ALA A 167 4.58 4.34 -10.18
C ALA A 167 4.73 2.89 -10.67
N ARG A 168 3.98 2.52 -11.71
CA ARG A 168 4.07 1.20 -12.36
C ARG A 168 5.49 0.91 -12.84
N LYS A 169 6.12 1.84 -13.58
CA LYS A 169 7.50 1.68 -14.05
C LYS A 169 8.48 1.53 -12.89
N CYS A 170 8.35 2.38 -11.86
CA CYS A 170 9.21 2.35 -10.69
C CYS A 170 9.15 1.00 -9.96
N LEU A 171 7.94 0.48 -9.73
CA LEU A 171 7.72 -0.82 -9.08
C LEU A 171 8.38 -1.96 -9.86
N GLN A 172 8.22 -1.98 -11.19
CA GLN A 172 8.87 -2.99 -12.04
C GLN A 172 10.40 -2.87 -11.99
N VAL A 173 10.94 -1.65 -12.09
CA VAL A 173 12.39 -1.39 -12.00
C VAL A 173 12.98 -1.79 -10.64
N ALA A 174 12.24 -1.58 -9.55
CA ALA A 174 12.68 -1.98 -8.21
C ALA A 174 12.92 -3.50 -8.11
N LEU A 175 12.10 -4.29 -8.83
CA LEU A 175 12.15 -5.75 -8.82
C LEU A 175 13.13 -6.36 -9.83
N VAL A 176 13.63 -5.60 -10.81
CA VAL A 176 14.59 -6.10 -11.81
C VAL A 176 15.85 -6.77 -11.21
N PRO A 177 16.47 -6.27 -10.13
CA PRO A 177 17.61 -6.94 -9.49
C PRO A 177 17.30 -8.38 -9.04
N MET A 178 16.04 -8.71 -8.77
CA MET A 178 15.60 -10.06 -8.40
C MET A 178 15.66 -11.06 -9.55
N LEU A 179 15.78 -10.59 -10.79
CA LEU A 179 15.86 -11.42 -12.00
C LEU A 179 17.30 -11.75 -12.43
N ARG A 180 18.32 -11.28 -11.69
CA ARG A 180 19.72 -11.47 -12.05
C ARG A 180 20.13 -12.90 -11.75
N TRP A 181 20.80 -13.57 -12.68
CA TRP A 181 21.16 -15.00 -12.57
C TRP A 181 21.88 -15.40 -11.26
N ASN A 182 22.70 -14.50 -10.69
CA ASN A 182 23.43 -14.72 -9.44
C ASN A 182 22.65 -14.29 -8.19
N ASN A 183 21.46 -13.73 -8.39
CA ASN A 183 20.48 -13.43 -7.38
C ASN A 183 19.35 -14.47 -7.50
N LYS A 184 19.32 -15.43 -6.58
CA LYS A 184 18.26 -16.45 -6.52
C LYS A 184 17.41 -16.17 -5.28
N PRO A 185 16.58 -15.11 -5.30
CA PRO A 185 15.78 -14.75 -4.15
C PRO A 185 14.76 -15.86 -3.88
N SER A 186 14.51 -16.11 -2.60
CA SER A 186 13.33 -16.84 -2.16
C SER A 186 12.06 -16.05 -2.51
N CYS A 187 10.92 -16.74 -2.59
CA CYS A 187 9.65 -16.08 -2.83
C CYS A 187 9.30 -15.04 -1.74
N ALA A 188 9.72 -15.28 -0.49
CA ALA A 188 9.56 -14.33 0.60
C ALA A 188 10.40 -13.04 0.39
N GLU A 189 11.62 -13.15 -0.15
CA GLU A 189 12.44 -11.98 -0.49
C GLU A 189 11.84 -11.18 -1.66
N VAL A 190 11.28 -11.86 -2.67
CA VAL A 190 10.57 -11.20 -3.77
C VAL A 190 9.33 -10.45 -3.26
N GLU A 191 8.54 -11.10 -2.41
CA GLU A 191 7.37 -10.49 -1.78
C GLU A 191 7.74 -9.26 -0.95
N GLN A 192 8.76 -9.39 -0.10
CA GLN A 192 9.25 -8.30 0.74
C GLN A 192 9.69 -7.08 -0.10
N GLU A 193 10.53 -7.29 -1.12
CA GLU A 193 10.97 -6.20 -2.01
C GLU A 193 9.79 -5.57 -2.76
N ALA A 194 8.82 -6.38 -3.20
CA ALA A 194 7.63 -5.88 -3.87
C ALA A 194 6.87 -4.93 -2.95
N PHE A 195 6.61 -5.31 -1.69
CA PHE A 195 5.92 -4.44 -0.74
C PHE A 195 6.73 -3.20 -0.36
N ASP A 196 8.03 -3.34 -0.06
CA ASP A 196 8.89 -2.23 0.35
C ASP A 196 9.00 -1.14 -0.72
N SER A 197 9.00 -1.54 -2.00
CA SER A 197 9.10 -0.60 -3.13
C SER A 197 7.91 0.35 -3.28
N HIS A 198 6.71 0.02 -2.76
CA HIS A 198 5.49 0.81 -2.96
C HIS A 198 5.60 2.21 -2.37
N SER A 199 6.00 2.31 -1.11
CA SER A 199 6.15 3.60 -0.42
C SER A 199 7.11 4.52 -1.17
N CYS A 200 8.23 3.95 -1.61
CA CYS A 200 9.24 4.62 -2.41
C CYS A 200 8.67 5.16 -3.73
N CYS A 201 8.00 4.29 -4.49
CA CYS A 201 7.52 4.59 -5.83
C CYS A 201 6.31 5.52 -5.84
N TYR A 202 5.47 5.50 -4.81
CA TYR A 202 4.30 6.37 -4.72
C TYR A 202 4.66 7.78 -4.29
N LEU A 203 5.60 7.93 -3.35
CA LEU A 203 5.97 9.23 -2.80
C LEU A 203 7.03 9.97 -3.62
N ALA A 204 7.72 9.29 -4.54
CA ALA A 204 8.89 9.83 -5.22
C ALA A 204 9.90 10.44 -4.22
N GLY A 205 10.27 9.69 -3.16
CA GLY A 205 11.07 10.16 -2.00
C GLY A 205 12.61 10.21 -2.22
N PRO A 206 13.37 11.07 -1.49
CA PRO A 206 14.82 11.36 -1.71
C PRO A 206 15.74 10.16 -1.86
N SER A 207 15.41 9.09 -1.17
CA SER A 207 16.19 7.87 -1.05
C SER A 207 15.76 6.78 -2.04
N CYS A 208 14.74 7.06 -2.86
CA CYS A 208 14.03 6.11 -3.70
C CYS A 208 14.24 6.43 -5.18
N VAL A 209 13.99 5.47 -6.06
CA VAL A 209 13.99 5.56 -7.52
C VAL A 209 13.28 6.84 -8.02
N LYS A 210 14.00 7.97 -8.13
CA LYS A 210 13.36 9.30 -7.91
C LYS A 210 13.01 10.13 -9.12
N ALA A 211 13.93 10.35 -10.06
CA ALA A 211 13.83 11.64 -10.74
C ALA A 211 12.90 11.63 -11.95
N GLY A 212 12.08 12.69 -12.00
CA GLY A 212 11.19 13.04 -13.10
C GLY A 212 9.75 12.53 -12.98
N THR A 213 9.39 11.83 -11.89
CA THR A 213 8.06 11.24 -11.72
C THR A 213 7.20 12.03 -10.74
N PRO A 214 5.92 12.30 -11.04
CA PRO A 214 5.01 12.90 -10.07
C PRO A 214 4.91 12.04 -8.80
N SER A 215 4.85 12.67 -7.63
CA SER A 215 4.47 12.03 -6.37
C SER A 215 2.96 11.87 -6.29
N ILE A 216 2.48 10.96 -5.43
CA ILE A 216 1.07 10.91 -5.04
C ILE A 216 0.65 12.22 -4.35
N CYS A 217 1.58 12.97 -3.75
CA CYS A 217 1.30 14.30 -3.21
C CYS A 217 1.14 15.37 -4.30
N ASP A 218 1.58 15.10 -5.54
CA ASP A 218 1.54 16.03 -6.66
C ASP A 218 0.26 15.93 -7.50
N ILE A 219 -0.55 14.89 -7.32
CA ILE A 219 -1.79 14.67 -8.08
C ILE A 219 -2.98 15.31 -7.36
N SER A 220 -4.08 15.52 -8.11
CA SER A 220 -5.27 16.14 -7.53
C SER A 220 -5.94 15.20 -6.52
N VAL A 221 -6.68 15.75 -5.57
CA VAL A 221 -7.45 14.91 -4.63
C VAL A 221 -8.58 14.15 -5.34
N SER A 222 -9.05 14.62 -6.50
CA SER A 222 -9.94 13.82 -7.35
C SER A 222 -9.24 12.56 -7.87
N ASP A 223 -7.96 12.66 -8.24
CA ASP A 223 -7.16 11.50 -8.58
C ASP A 223 -6.99 10.57 -7.37
N TRP A 224 -6.85 11.09 -6.14
CA TRP A 224 -6.82 10.26 -4.93
C TRP A 224 -8.09 9.43 -4.77
N GLY A 225 -9.25 10.02 -5.04
CA GLY A 225 -10.53 9.29 -5.05
C GLY A 225 -10.53 8.14 -6.06
N ILE A 226 -9.94 8.36 -7.25
CA ILE A 226 -9.79 7.31 -8.26
C ILE A 226 -8.83 6.22 -7.76
N VAL A 227 -7.63 6.57 -7.28
CA VAL A 227 -6.66 5.63 -6.68
C VAL A 227 -7.33 4.75 -5.62
N PHE A 228 -8.01 5.38 -4.67
CA PHE A 228 -8.73 4.69 -3.60
C PHE A 228 -9.81 3.75 -4.17
N SER A 229 -10.63 4.22 -5.11
CA SER A 229 -11.68 3.40 -5.71
C SER A 229 -11.13 2.21 -6.50
N THR A 230 -10.05 2.41 -7.25
CA THR A 230 -9.38 1.35 -8.01
C THR A 230 -8.85 0.27 -7.07
N ILE A 231 -8.18 0.65 -5.98
CA ILE A 231 -7.69 -0.31 -4.99
C ILE A 231 -8.86 -1.01 -4.30
N LYS A 232 -9.86 -0.27 -3.80
CA LYS A 232 -11.03 -0.84 -3.10
C LYS A 232 -11.78 -1.86 -3.95
N GLU A 233 -12.08 -1.53 -5.20
CA GLU A 233 -12.80 -2.42 -6.13
C GLU A 233 -11.98 -3.68 -6.47
N SER A 234 -10.66 -3.52 -6.58
CA SER A 234 -9.73 -4.61 -6.92
C SER A 234 -9.42 -5.55 -5.76
N ILE A 235 -9.64 -5.11 -4.52
CA ILE A 235 -9.44 -5.91 -3.31
C ILE A 235 -10.56 -6.93 -3.09
N ILE A 236 -11.79 -6.65 -3.55
CA ILE A 236 -12.98 -7.49 -3.28
C ILE A 236 -12.76 -8.97 -3.67
N PRO A 237 -12.16 -9.30 -4.83
CA PRO A 237 -11.88 -10.70 -5.19
C PRO A 237 -10.83 -11.39 -4.30
N PHE A 238 -9.99 -10.62 -3.60
CA PHE A 238 -8.84 -11.09 -2.82
C PHE A 238 -9.08 -11.09 -1.30
N SER A 239 -10.31 -10.80 -0.85
CA SER A 239 -10.64 -10.64 0.58
C SER A 239 -10.39 -11.89 1.43
N LYS A 240 -10.32 -13.06 0.78
CA LYS A 240 -10.06 -14.36 1.42
C LYS A 240 -8.68 -14.48 2.08
N HIS A 241 -7.74 -13.58 1.78
CA HIS A 241 -6.35 -13.67 2.24
C HIS A 241 -5.93 -12.58 3.24
N GLY A 242 -6.86 -11.86 3.89
CA GLY A 242 -6.56 -11.01 5.07
C GLY A 242 -5.76 -9.71 4.85
N ALA A 243 -5.17 -9.53 3.67
CA ALA A 243 -4.45 -8.35 3.19
C ALA A 243 -5.27 -7.08 2.79
N PRO A 244 -6.63 -7.07 2.66
CA PRO A 244 -7.39 -5.88 2.25
C PRO A 244 -7.12 -4.61 3.06
N TRP A 245 -6.91 -4.77 4.37
CA TRP A 245 -6.94 -3.65 5.31
C TRP A 245 -5.63 -2.86 5.35
N GLU A 246 -4.49 -3.55 5.37
CA GLU A 246 -3.19 -2.88 5.56
C GLU A 246 -2.78 -2.07 4.31
N THR A 247 -3.05 -2.60 3.10
CA THR A 247 -2.82 -1.85 1.86
C THR A 247 -3.60 -0.55 1.85
N LEU A 248 -4.89 -0.61 2.18
CA LEU A 248 -5.76 0.56 2.10
C LEU A 248 -5.47 1.56 3.22
N LYS A 249 -5.15 1.09 4.43
CA LYS A 249 -4.64 1.92 5.53
C LYS A 249 -3.33 2.61 5.18
N GLY A 250 -2.38 1.88 4.58
CA GLY A 250 -1.10 2.43 4.13
C GLY A 250 -1.28 3.53 3.08
N LEU A 251 -2.17 3.30 2.10
CA LEU A 251 -2.53 4.30 1.10
C LEU A 251 -3.13 5.56 1.74
N VAL A 252 -4.13 5.37 2.61
CA VAL A 252 -4.82 6.46 3.33
C VAL A 252 -3.82 7.28 4.14
N THR A 253 -2.93 6.62 4.88
CA THR A 253 -1.91 7.29 5.70
C THR A 253 -0.94 8.08 4.83
N THR A 254 -0.54 7.51 3.69
CA THR A 254 0.34 8.16 2.71
C THR A 254 -0.32 9.42 2.14
N MET A 255 -1.58 9.33 1.71
CA MET A 255 -2.35 10.47 1.21
C MET A 255 -2.55 11.54 2.28
N ALA A 256 -2.89 11.14 3.52
CA ALA A 256 -3.05 12.06 4.64
C ALA A 256 -1.75 12.82 4.96
N GLY A 257 -0.59 12.18 4.79
CA GLY A 257 0.71 12.83 4.95
C GLY A 257 1.01 13.93 3.92
N CYS A 258 0.31 13.95 2.78
CA CYS A 258 0.48 14.97 1.73
C CYS A 258 -0.34 16.26 2.00
N THR A 259 -1.10 16.33 3.09
CA THR A 259 -2.20 17.31 3.26
C THR A 259 -1.83 18.65 3.88
N ASN A 260 -0.53 18.93 4.05
CA ASN A 260 -0.07 20.19 4.64
C ASN A 260 -0.61 21.43 3.89
N ASP A 261 -1.01 21.30 2.62
CA ASP A 261 -1.55 22.39 1.80
C ASP A 261 -3.10 22.42 1.68
N TYR A 262 -3.81 21.34 2.03
CA TYR A 262 -5.26 21.21 1.77
C TYR A 262 -6.14 21.28 3.03
N GLY A 263 -5.54 21.28 4.23
CA GLY A 263 -6.27 21.13 5.49
C GLY A 263 -6.84 19.72 5.67
N THR A 264 -7.15 19.33 6.90
CA THR A 264 -7.70 17.99 7.22
C THR A 264 -9.20 17.86 6.87
N ASP A 265 -9.81 18.87 6.25
CA ASP A 265 -11.27 19.00 6.13
C ASP A 265 -11.91 17.99 5.16
N PHE A 266 -11.12 17.26 4.38
CA PHE A 266 -11.60 16.28 3.42
C PHE A 266 -11.65 14.85 3.98
N ILE A 267 -11.15 14.60 5.21
CA ILE A 267 -11.26 13.31 5.91
C ILE A 267 -11.93 13.51 7.26
N THR A 268 -12.81 12.59 7.64
CA THR A 268 -13.38 12.51 8.98
C THR A 268 -13.40 11.06 9.43
N TRP A 269 -13.24 10.85 10.72
CA TRP A 269 -13.29 9.53 11.32
C TRP A 269 -14.59 9.35 12.10
N ILE A 270 -15.18 8.16 12.01
CA ILE A 270 -16.37 7.79 12.77
C ILE A 270 -16.08 6.47 13.50
N GLU A 271 -16.20 6.47 14.82
CA GLU A 271 -16.18 5.26 15.63
C GLU A 271 -17.62 4.83 15.92
N LEU A 272 -18.00 3.64 15.47
CA LEU A 272 -19.27 2.99 15.77
C LEU A 272 -19.05 1.93 16.83
N LYS A 273 -19.81 1.99 17.92
CA LYS A 273 -19.91 0.88 18.87
C LYS A 273 -21.12 0.04 18.53
N LEU A 274 -20.91 -1.26 18.42
CA LEU A 274 -21.97 -2.22 18.11
C LEU A 274 -22.54 -2.81 19.40
N SER A 275 -23.86 -2.89 19.51
CA SER A 275 -24.58 -3.67 20.54
C SER A 275 -25.10 -4.98 19.97
N ASN A 276 -25.49 -5.89 20.86
CA ASN A 276 -26.09 -7.19 20.50
C ASN A 276 -25.22 -8.01 19.54
N VAL A 277 -23.92 -7.92 19.76
CA VAL A 277 -22.92 -8.70 19.03
C VAL A 277 -22.87 -10.10 19.65
N ASP A 278 -23.26 -11.11 18.87
CA ASP A 278 -23.19 -12.51 19.28
C ASP A 278 -21.76 -12.94 19.64
N ASP A 279 -21.65 -13.93 20.51
CA ASP A 279 -20.41 -14.52 20.97
C ASP A 279 -19.59 -15.12 19.82
N SER A 280 -20.23 -15.56 18.72
CA SER A 280 -19.50 -15.97 17.51
C SER A 280 -18.69 -14.83 16.91
N PHE A 281 -19.29 -13.64 16.78
CA PHE A 281 -18.57 -12.48 16.25
C PHE A 281 -17.49 -12.00 17.22
N ARG A 282 -17.78 -12.00 18.53
CA ARG A 282 -16.74 -11.69 19.55
C ARG A 282 -15.56 -12.65 19.46
N THR A 283 -15.82 -13.94 19.29
CA THR A 283 -14.78 -14.96 19.12
C THR A 283 -13.95 -14.69 17.87
N LEU A 284 -14.58 -14.33 16.75
CA LEU A 284 -13.87 -13.93 15.52
C LEU A 284 -12.99 -12.70 15.73
N LEU A 285 -13.45 -11.71 16.51
CA LEU A 285 -12.68 -10.50 16.82
C LEU A 285 -11.48 -10.77 17.72
N ASP A 286 -11.64 -11.65 18.70
CA ASP A 286 -10.61 -11.99 19.69
C ASP A 286 -9.66 -13.08 19.22
N SER A 287 -9.96 -13.71 18.09
CA SER A 287 -9.14 -14.79 17.56
C SER A 287 -7.76 -14.31 17.18
N ASN A 288 -6.76 -15.13 17.51
CA ASN A 288 -5.40 -15.00 16.99
C ASN A 288 -5.20 -15.75 15.68
N ASP A 289 -6.18 -16.56 15.26
CA ASP A 289 -6.16 -17.26 13.97
C ASP A 289 -6.31 -16.25 12.82
N TYR A 290 -5.41 -16.35 11.85
CA TYR A 290 -5.39 -15.45 10.70
C TYR A 290 -6.66 -15.55 9.85
N GLY A 291 -7.19 -16.77 9.67
CA GLY A 291 -8.41 -17.01 8.91
C GLY A 291 -9.64 -16.41 9.59
N GLU A 292 -9.75 -16.52 10.90
CA GLU A 292 -10.83 -15.91 11.68
C GLU A 292 -10.76 -14.38 11.71
N LYS A 293 -9.57 -13.79 11.86
CA LYS A 293 -9.39 -12.34 11.71
C LYS A 293 -9.79 -11.84 10.33
N SER A 294 -9.47 -12.60 9.27
CA SER A 294 -9.89 -12.25 7.91
C SER A 294 -11.41 -12.21 7.78
N LYS A 295 -12.12 -13.19 8.36
CA LYS A 295 -13.59 -13.20 8.39
C LYS A 295 -14.17 -11.99 9.13
N ALA A 296 -13.59 -11.61 10.27
CA ALA A 296 -14.01 -10.42 11.00
C ALA A 296 -13.86 -9.13 10.16
N LYS A 297 -12.73 -8.98 9.46
CA LYS A 297 -12.49 -7.86 8.53
C LYS A 297 -13.51 -7.84 7.40
N ASP A 298 -13.82 -8.98 6.80
CA ASP A 298 -14.82 -9.10 5.72
C ASP A 298 -16.22 -8.71 6.18
N LEU A 299 -16.60 -9.05 7.42
CA LEU A 299 -17.88 -8.66 7.99
C LEU A 299 -17.98 -7.14 8.21
N ILE A 300 -16.90 -6.50 8.63
CA ILE A 300 -16.85 -5.04 8.83
C ILE A 300 -16.88 -4.30 7.50
N TYR A 301 -16.19 -4.83 6.50
CA TYR A 301 -16.28 -4.32 5.13
C TYR A 301 -17.73 -4.34 4.63
N GLN A 302 -18.45 -5.44 4.84
CA GLN A 302 -19.87 -5.54 4.49
C GLN A 302 -20.73 -4.56 5.29
N LEU A 303 -20.55 -4.48 6.61
CA LEU A 303 -21.26 -3.56 7.49
C LEU A 303 -21.10 -2.11 7.03
N THR A 304 -19.89 -1.70 6.72
CA THR A 304 -19.60 -0.33 6.29
C THR A 304 -20.11 -0.01 4.89
N ASN A 305 -20.13 -0.99 3.97
CA ASN A 305 -20.77 -0.82 2.66
C ASN A 305 -22.29 -0.73 2.75
N GLU A 306 -22.94 -1.56 3.57
CA GLU A 306 -24.38 -1.49 3.80
C GLU A 306 -24.77 -0.13 4.38
N LEU A 307 -24.01 0.35 5.37
CA LEU A 307 -24.21 1.69 5.93
C LEU A 307 -24.05 2.79 4.86
N ALA A 308 -23.03 2.65 4.01
CA ALA A 308 -22.79 3.60 2.93
C ALA A 308 -23.89 3.61 1.87
N GLU A 309 -24.48 2.46 1.57
CA GLU A 309 -25.63 2.33 0.67
C GLU A 309 -26.87 3.00 1.27
N GLN A 310 -27.19 2.73 2.54
CA GLN A 310 -28.32 3.37 3.23
C GLN A 310 -28.18 4.89 3.33
N MET A 311 -26.95 5.37 3.49
CA MET A 311 -26.64 6.80 3.56
C MET A 311 -26.37 7.45 2.19
N GLU A 312 -26.47 6.68 1.11
CA GLU A 312 -26.20 7.12 -0.27
C GLU A 312 -24.84 7.83 -0.45
N TRP A 313 -23.81 7.39 0.27
CA TRP A 313 -22.48 8.01 0.26
C TRP A 313 -21.88 8.07 -1.15
N ARG A 314 -22.03 6.99 -1.93
CA ARG A 314 -21.55 6.95 -3.32
C ARG A 314 -22.21 8.01 -4.20
N LYS A 315 -23.53 8.22 -4.07
CA LYS A 315 -24.26 9.26 -4.82
C LYS A 315 -23.83 10.67 -4.39
N SER A 316 -23.37 10.78 -3.14
CA SER A 316 -22.85 12.01 -2.56
C SER A 316 -21.37 12.24 -2.83
N GLY A 317 -20.73 11.43 -3.70
CA GLY A 317 -19.30 11.55 -4.03
C GLY A 317 -18.35 11.26 -2.86
N LEU A 318 -18.83 10.56 -1.83
CA LEU A 318 -18.03 10.19 -0.67
C LEU A 318 -17.38 8.83 -0.88
N PHE A 319 -16.12 8.73 -0.46
CA PHE A 319 -15.43 7.47 -0.29
C PHE A 319 -15.43 7.10 1.19
N TRP A 320 -15.48 5.79 1.45
CA TRP A 320 -15.51 5.29 2.81
C TRP A 320 -14.72 4.00 2.92
N PHE A 321 -14.23 3.79 4.13
CA PHE A 321 -13.50 2.60 4.51
C PHE A 321 -13.76 2.23 5.97
N GLY A 322 -13.95 0.94 6.24
CA GLY A 322 -14.21 0.39 7.57
C GLY A 322 -13.10 -0.51 8.06
N GLY A 323 -12.76 -0.41 9.35
CA GLY A 323 -11.81 -1.30 10.02
C GLY A 323 -12.10 -1.50 11.49
N LEU A 324 -11.36 -2.44 12.08
CA LEU A 324 -11.40 -2.64 13.53
C LEU A 324 -10.60 -1.58 14.26
N LYS A 325 -11.14 -1.12 15.39
CA LYS A 325 -10.33 -0.45 16.38
C LYS A 325 -9.45 -1.50 17.06
N GLU A 326 -8.15 -1.49 16.78
CA GLU A 326 -7.20 -2.30 17.54
C GLU A 326 -7.32 -1.93 19.03
N SER A 327 -7.70 -2.90 19.86
CA SER A 327 -7.73 -2.68 21.29
C SER A 327 -6.28 -2.54 21.77
N LEU A 328 -5.88 -1.31 22.12
CA LEU A 328 -4.62 -1.02 22.79
C LEU A 328 -4.43 -1.99 23.97
N ASN A 329 -3.45 -2.89 23.85
CA ASN A 329 -2.93 -3.81 24.86
C ASN A 329 -3.87 -4.95 25.33
N VAL A 330 -3.62 -6.13 24.76
CA VAL A 330 -4.08 -7.47 25.20
C VAL A 330 -3.71 -7.80 26.65
N ALA A 331 -2.76 -7.09 27.26
CA ALA A 331 -2.25 -7.39 28.60
C ALA A 331 -3.21 -7.09 29.78
N ARG A 332 -4.38 -6.44 29.56
CA ARG A 332 -5.33 -6.10 30.65
C ARG A 332 -6.73 -6.73 30.49
N LYS A 333 -6.83 -7.81 29.71
CA LYS A 333 -8.09 -8.34 29.16
C LYS A 333 -8.73 -9.49 29.97
N ARG A 334 -8.98 -9.31 31.28
CA ARG A 334 -9.65 -10.38 32.08
C ARG A 334 -10.83 -9.98 32.98
N ARG A 335 -11.30 -8.72 33.03
CA ARG A 335 -12.37 -8.35 33.98
C ARG A 335 -13.51 -7.45 33.49
N SER A 336 -13.60 -7.12 32.20
CA SER A 336 -14.76 -6.38 31.67
C SER A 336 -15.51 -7.25 30.67
N ALA A 337 -16.62 -7.85 31.08
CA ALA A 337 -17.45 -8.74 30.28
C ALA A 337 -18.25 -8.04 29.16
N HIS A 338 -18.01 -6.75 28.95
CA HIS A 338 -18.67 -5.93 27.92
C HIS A 338 -17.62 -5.10 27.18
N GLN A 339 -16.77 -5.74 26.39
CA GLN A 339 -16.07 -4.98 25.35
C GLN A 339 -17.03 -4.84 24.17
N ASP A 340 -17.55 -3.62 24.00
CA ASP A 340 -18.29 -3.25 22.81
C ASP A 340 -17.35 -3.37 21.61
N ALA A 341 -17.76 -4.13 20.59
CA ALA A 341 -17.02 -4.16 19.33
C ALA A 341 -17.08 -2.75 18.71
N ALA A 342 -15.90 -2.17 18.45
CA ALA A 342 -15.78 -0.84 17.88
C ALA A 342 -15.27 -0.92 16.43
N VAL A 343 -16.07 -0.41 15.51
CA VAL A 343 -15.74 -0.26 14.09
C VAL A 343 -15.34 1.19 13.84
N LYS A 344 -14.17 1.41 13.23
CA LYS A 344 -13.76 2.71 12.73
C LYS A 344 -14.11 2.84 11.26
N ILE A 345 -14.67 3.97 10.89
CA ILE A 345 -14.98 4.34 9.51
C ILE A 345 -14.21 5.61 9.18
N SER A 346 -13.42 5.56 8.12
CA SER A 346 -12.83 6.73 7.49
C SER A 346 -13.74 7.19 6.35
N LEU A 347 -14.09 8.48 6.32
CA LEU A 347 -14.96 9.08 5.33
C LEU A 347 -14.25 10.24 4.64
N TRP A 348 -14.34 10.27 3.32
CA TRP A 348 -13.58 11.16 2.46
C TRP A 348 -14.50 11.84 1.47
N SER A 349 -14.36 13.15 1.30
CA SER A 349 -14.97 13.86 0.18
C SER A 349 -13.98 14.01 -0.96
N ASN A 350 -14.44 13.88 -2.21
CA ASN A 350 -13.69 14.39 -3.35
C ASN A 350 -13.78 15.93 -3.34
N PRO A 351 -12.70 16.68 -3.09
CA PRO A 351 -12.75 18.14 -3.14
C PRO A 351 -12.64 18.68 -4.58
N GLY A 352 -12.46 17.81 -5.59
CA GLY A 352 -12.35 18.17 -7.00
C GLY A 352 -13.67 18.24 -7.78
N GLU A 353 -14.81 17.91 -7.17
CA GLU A 353 -16.11 18.17 -7.81
C GLU A 353 -16.59 19.60 -7.51
N ASP A 354 -17.25 20.24 -8.48
CA ASP A 354 -17.84 21.60 -8.39
C ASP A 354 -18.88 21.77 -7.26
N ARG A 355 -19.11 20.73 -6.47
CA ARG A 355 -19.90 20.77 -5.24
C ARG A 355 -19.00 20.37 -4.09
N PRO A 356 -18.57 21.29 -3.22
CA PRO A 356 -17.92 20.91 -1.97
C PRO A 356 -18.90 20.04 -1.20
N ILE A 357 -18.63 18.73 -1.17
CA ILE A 357 -19.38 17.81 -0.35
C ILE A 357 -19.08 18.23 1.09
N LEU A 358 -20.09 18.75 1.78
CA LEU A 358 -19.98 19.10 3.19
C LEU A 358 -19.91 17.79 3.97
N LEU A 359 -18.71 17.23 4.09
CA LEU A 359 -18.42 16.02 4.87
C LEU A 359 -19.06 16.11 6.26
N ASN A 360 -18.97 17.29 6.89
CA ASN A 360 -19.63 17.60 8.15
C ASN A 360 -21.16 17.40 8.10
N ARG A 361 -21.84 17.84 7.03
CA ARG A 361 -23.29 17.66 6.89
C ARG A 361 -23.66 16.18 6.80
N THR A 362 -22.89 15.39 6.05
CA THR A 362 -23.14 13.95 5.92
C THR A 362 -22.91 13.22 7.24
N VAL A 363 -21.85 13.56 7.97
CA VAL A 363 -21.59 13.02 9.31
C VAL A 363 -22.73 13.38 10.25
N LEU A 364 -23.16 14.65 10.28
CA LEU A 364 -24.25 15.08 11.17
C LEU A 364 -25.57 14.39 10.83
N ASN A 365 -25.88 14.17 9.55
CA ASN A 365 -27.04 13.40 9.11
C ASN A 365 -26.96 11.94 9.57
N LEU A 366 -25.79 11.30 9.45
CA LEU A 366 -25.59 9.94 9.98
C LEU A 366 -25.85 9.90 11.48
N LEU A 367 -25.24 10.80 12.25
CA LEU A 367 -25.36 10.82 13.70
C LEU A 367 -26.81 11.07 14.13
N ASP A 368 -27.54 11.98 13.45
CA ASP A 368 -28.96 12.23 13.68
C ASP A 368 -29.83 10.98 13.42
N LYS A 369 -29.57 10.24 12.33
CA LYS A 369 -30.26 8.99 12.04
C LYS A 369 -29.98 7.88 13.06
N ILE A 370 -28.75 7.81 13.57
CA ILE A 370 -28.38 6.86 14.63
C ILE A 370 -29.10 7.23 15.94
N GLU A 371 -29.10 8.52 16.31
CA GLU A 371 -29.80 9.04 17.49
C GLU A 371 -31.31 8.79 17.45
N LYS A 372 -31.90 8.72 16.25
CA LYS A 372 -33.32 8.38 16.02
C LYS A 372 -33.59 6.89 15.87
N GLY A 373 -32.57 6.03 15.85
CA GLY A 373 -32.73 4.59 15.60
C GLY A 373 -33.21 4.25 14.17
N GLU A 374 -32.96 5.13 13.21
CA GLU A 374 -33.36 4.94 11.81
C GLU A 374 -32.41 4.03 11.02
N ILE A 375 -31.17 3.86 11.50
CA ILE A 375 -30.16 3.01 10.86
C ILE A 375 -30.36 1.56 11.30
N LYS A 376 -30.58 0.67 10.33
CA LYS A 376 -30.72 -0.78 10.56
C LYS A 376 -29.77 -1.52 9.63
N ILE A 377 -28.66 -2.00 10.15
CA ILE A 377 -27.68 -2.72 9.34
C ILE A 377 -28.07 -4.19 9.29
N LYS A 378 -28.41 -4.68 8.09
CA LYS A 378 -28.64 -6.10 7.82
C LYS A 378 -27.45 -6.64 7.06
N SER A 379 -26.71 -7.58 7.64
CA SER A 379 -25.73 -8.34 6.88
C SER A 379 -26.42 -9.46 6.11
N LYS A 380 -26.12 -9.61 4.81
CA LYS A 380 -26.63 -10.73 4.01
C LYS A 380 -26.01 -12.07 4.43
N GLN A 381 -24.85 -12.05 5.08
CA GLN A 381 -24.09 -13.24 5.47
C GLN A 381 -24.30 -13.66 6.92
N LEU A 382 -24.74 -12.75 7.78
CA LEU A 382 -25.05 -13.07 9.17
C LEU A 382 -26.56 -13.22 9.34
N LYS A 383 -26.95 -14.21 10.14
CA LYS A 383 -28.36 -14.44 10.48
C LYS A 383 -28.95 -13.33 11.34
N GLU A 384 -28.10 -12.49 11.94
CA GLU A 384 -28.50 -11.48 12.92
C GLU A 384 -28.20 -10.05 12.43
N SER A 385 -29.07 -9.12 12.83
CA SER A 385 -28.91 -7.69 12.59
C SER A 385 -27.97 -7.08 13.62
N PHE A 386 -27.02 -6.26 13.17
CA PHE A 386 -26.23 -5.45 14.09
C PHE A 386 -27.02 -4.20 14.48
N GLU A 387 -26.99 -3.87 15.76
CA GLU A 387 -27.45 -2.58 16.25
C GLU A 387 -26.23 -1.69 16.54
N ILE A 388 -26.33 -0.42 16.15
CA ILE A 388 -25.34 0.59 16.51
C ILE A 388 -25.74 1.10 17.88
N ALA A 389 -24.92 0.88 18.90
CA ALA A 389 -25.16 1.38 20.25
C ALA A 389 -24.86 2.87 20.36
N SER A 390 -23.75 3.31 19.76
CA SER A 390 -23.34 4.71 19.72
C SER A 390 -22.42 4.99 18.55
N ALA A 391 -22.30 6.26 18.19
CA ALA A 391 -21.42 6.73 17.13
C ALA A 391 -20.70 8.01 17.56
N THR A 392 -19.39 8.05 17.38
CA THR A 392 -18.54 9.19 17.68
C THR A 392 -17.83 9.67 16.41
N SER A 393 -18.01 10.94 16.05
CA SER A 393 -17.24 11.58 14.97
C SER A 393 -16.00 12.27 15.53
N CYS A 394 -14.89 12.17 14.80
CA CYS A 394 -13.56 12.59 15.25
C CYS A 394 -12.75 13.23 14.12
N LEU A 395 -11.81 14.10 14.49
CA LEU A 395 -10.88 14.77 13.57
C LEU A 395 -9.60 13.95 13.31
N ASP A 396 -9.26 13.02 14.19
CA ASP A 396 -8.09 12.16 14.08
C ASP A 396 -8.46 10.67 14.11
N GLU A 397 -7.59 9.84 13.54
CA GLU A 397 -7.77 8.39 13.44
C GLU A 397 -7.95 7.71 14.80
N ASN A 398 -7.30 8.23 15.85
CA ASN A 398 -7.37 7.66 17.19
C ASN A 398 -8.60 8.12 17.97
N CYS A 399 -9.44 8.97 17.39
CA CYS A 399 -10.58 9.57 18.06
C CYS A 399 -10.21 10.30 19.35
N THR A 400 -9.00 10.88 19.41
CA THR A 400 -8.57 11.68 20.57
C THR A 400 -9.25 13.05 20.60
N THR A 401 -9.60 13.56 19.42
CA THR A 401 -10.29 14.83 19.20
C THR A 401 -11.72 14.56 18.74
N VAL A 402 -12.62 14.39 19.70
CA VAL A 402 -14.03 14.12 19.47
C VAL A 402 -14.75 15.39 19.03
N ARG A 403 -15.51 15.30 17.94
CA ARG A 403 -16.36 16.37 17.41
C ARG A 403 -17.80 16.27 17.91
N LYS A 404 -18.42 15.10 17.79
CA LYS A 404 -19.79 14.82 18.27
C LYS A 404 -19.93 13.34 18.60
N ASN A 405 -20.65 13.04 19.67
CA ASN A 405 -21.02 11.67 20.07
C ASN A 405 -22.54 11.57 20.20
N VAL A 406 -23.12 10.45 19.78
CA VAL A 406 -24.56 10.13 19.92
C VAL A 406 -24.72 8.69 20.37
N THR A 407 -25.78 8.42 21.13
CA THR A 407 -26.18 7.07 21.55
C THR A 407 -27.50 6.74 20.85
N ALA A 408 -27.62 5.53 20.31
CA ALA A 408 -28.87 5.08 19.74
C ALA A 408 -29.90 4.83 20.85
N PRO A 409 -31.21 4.95 20.55
CA PRO A 409 -32.24 4.59 21.49
C PRO A 409 -32.12 3.10 21.82
N LEU A 410 -32.24 2.75 23.10
CA LEU A 410 -32.28 1.35 23.53
C LEU A 410 -33.47 0.69 22.84
N THR A 411 -33.22 -0.36 22.05
CA THR A 411 -34.27 -1.22 21.55
C THR A 411 -34.87 -1.94 22.75
N THR A 412 -35.90 -1.36 23.36
CA THR A 412 -36.74 -2.09 24.31
C THR A 412 -37.46 -3.15 23.48
N THR A 413 -36.89 -4.36 23.45
CA THR A 413 -37.64 -5.54 23.04
C THR A 413 -38.98 -5.47 23.77
N PRO A 414 -40.13 -5.54 23.07
CA PRO A 414 -41.42 -5.52 23.74
C PRO A 414 -41.47 -6.76 24.63
N SER A 415 -41.12 -6.59 25.91
CA SER A 415 -41.40 -7.58 26.92
C SER A 415 -42.91 -7.65 27.00
N THR A 416 -43.48 -8.74 26.51
CA THR A 416 -44.86 -9.11 26.75
C THR A 416 -45.02 -9.31 28.25
N THR A 417 -45.25 -8.22 28.97
CA THR A 417 -45.48 -8.22 30.41
C THR A 417 -46.75 -7.43 30.68
N THR A 418 -47.85 -8.17 30.69
CA THR A 418 -49.13 -7.75 31.25
C THR A 418 -48.96 -7.44 32.72
N THR A 419 -48.89 -6.18 33.15
CA THR A 419 -49.34 -5.80 34.51
C THR A 419 -49.68 -4.30 34.65
N THR A 420 -50.96 -4.08 34.94
CA THR A 420 -51.60 -3.19 35.92
C THR A 420 -50.83 -1.97 36.46
N THR A 421 -51.44 -0.81 36.19
CA THR A 421 -51.13 0.54 36.62
C THR A 421 -51.30 0.76 38.13
N THR A 422 -50.27 1.29 38.80
CA THR A 422 -50.44 2.08 40.04
C THR A 422 -49.46 3.26 40.02
N THR A 423 -50.01 4.46 40.02
CA THR A 423 -49.36 5.78 40.07
C THR A 423 -49.07 6.21 41.51
N THR A 424 -47.97 6.95 41.75
CA THR A 424 -47.79 8.07 42.74
C THR A 424 -46.36 8.65 42.60
N PRO A 425 -46.11 9.97 42.88
CA PRO A 425 -45.14 10.75 42.10
C PRO A 425 -43.93 11.37 42.87
N THR A 426 -43.00 11.87 42.06
CA THR A 426 -42.06 13.02 42.22
C THR A 426 -40.92 12.98 43.26
N ALA A 427 -39.67 13.10 42.77
CA ALA A 427 -38.65 14.01 43.32
C ALA A 427 -37.54 14.31 42.31
N GLU A 428 -37.23 15.61 42.15
CA GLU A 428 -36.15 16.23 41.38
C GLU A 428 -34.82 16.22 42.19
N PRO A 429 -33.63 16.17 41.56
CA PRO A 429 -32.68 17.26 41.85
C PRO A 429 -31.70 17.66 40.72
N THR A 430 -31.61 18.97 40.52
CA THR A 430 -30.44 19.86 40.35
C THR A 430 -29.20 19.43 39.53
N SER A 431 -28.98 20.18 38.44
CA SER A 431 -27.74 20.29 37.66
C SER A 431 -26.69 21.17 38.35
N LYS A 432 -25.42 20.72 38.38
CA LYS A 432 -24.24 21.54 38.74
C LYS A 432 -23.38 21.80 37.51
N THR A 433 -23.19 23.07 37.20
CA THR A 433 -22.27 23.60 36.20
C THR A 433 -20.83 23.60 36.73
N GLN A 434 -19.86 23.12 35.93
CA GLN A 434 -18.44 23.36 36.17
C GLN A 434 -17.79 24.06 34.97
N LYS A 435 -17.25 25.26 35.25
CA LYS A 435 -16.32 26.04 34.43
C LYS A 435 -14.87 25.64 34.79
N GLY A 436 -14.00 25.55 33.80
CA GLY A 436 -12.53 25.55 33.98
C GLY A 436 -11.83 25.66 32.62
N ASN A 437 -11.46 26.87 32.23
CA ASN A 437 -10.08 27.41 32.16
C ASN A 437 -9.15 26.76 31.10
N TYR A 438 -9.09 27.41 29.94
CA TYR A 438 -8.04 27.28 28.94
C TYR A 438 -6.78 28.04 29.39
N LYS A 439 -5.62 27.37 29.31
CA LYS A 439 -4.30 27.99 29.42
C LYS A 439 -3.49 27.50 28.23
N GLY A 440 -3.14 28.42 27.32
CA GLY A 440 -2.28 28.13 26.17
C GLY A 440 -0.80 28.17 26.55
N SER A 441 0.03 27.51 25.73
CA SER A 441 1.33 27.97 25.20
C SER A 441 2.13 26.81 24.61
N GLY A 442 2.82 27.06 23.49
CA GLY A 442 4.05 26.35 23.12
C GLY A 442 4.06 25.67 21.75
N MET A 443 4.43 26.42 20.71
CA MET A 443 4.93 25.87 19.44
C MET A 443 6.28 25.18 19.65
N SER A 444 6.45 23.96 19.13
CA SER A 444 7.75 23.32 18.88
C SER A 444 7.66 22.49 17.59
N LEU A 445 8.67 22.66 16.73
CA LEU A 445 8.82 22.02 15.41
C LEU A 445 8.94 20.48 15.50
N SER A 446 8.46 19.79 14.46
CA SER A 446 8.05 18.39 14.48
C SER A 446 9.15 17.38 14.06
N PRO A 447 9.12 16.13 14.57
CA PRO A 447 9.89 14.99 14.06
C PRO A 447 9.01 14.01 13.26
N ILE A 448 8.22 14.51 12.29
CA ILE A 448 7.19 13.69 11.59
C ILE A 448 7.77 12.76 10.50
N ALA A 449 8.98 12.99 10.01
CA ALA A 449 9.57 12.16 8.95
C ALA A 449 9.99 10.75 9.41
N THR A 450 10.24 10.52 10.71
CA THR A 450 10.72 9.23 11.22
C THR A 450 9.58 8.27 11.58
N VAL A 451 8.39 8.79 11.89
CA VAL A 451 7.25 7.97 12.36
C VAL A 451 6.53 7.28 11.21
N ALA A 452 6.43 7.92 10.04
CA ALA A 452 5.90 7.29 8.83
C ALA A 452 6.78 6.13 8.32
N TYR A 453 8.11 6.25 8.50
CA TYR A 453 9.07 5.20 8.13
C TYR A 453 8.96 3.97 9.05
N ILE A 454 8.67 4.16 10.33
CA ILE A 454 8.49 3.06 11.31
C ILE A 454 7.15 2.35 11.12
N ALA A 455 6.08 3.05 10.72
CA ALA A 455 4.77 2.44 10.48
C ALA A 455 4.77 1.50 9.25
N ILE A 456 5.55 1.82 8.22
CA ILE A 456 5.71 0.98 7.02
C ILE A 456 6.62 -0.22 7.31
N LEU A 457 7.70 -0.03 8.08
CA LEU A 457 8.55 -1.14 8.55
C LEU A 457 7.83 -2.08 9.53
N ALA A 458 6.85 -1.59 10.30
CA ALA A 458 6.08 -2.44 11.21
C ALA A 458 5.15 -3.43 10.48
N ILE A 459 4.73 -3.11 9.25
CA ILE A 459 3.92 -4.01 8.41
C ILE A 459 4.81 -5.13 7.82
N ALA A 460 6.06 -4.82 7.48
CA ALA A 460 7.06 -5.81 7.06
C ALA A 460 7.45 -6.79 8.18
N PHE A 461 7.49 -6.34 9.44
CA PHE A 461 7.86 -7.20 10.58
C PHE A 461 6.74 -8.12 11.08
N TRP A 462 5.49 -7.94 10.64
CA TRP A 462 4.36 -8.77 11.08
C TRP A 462 4.03 -9.94 10.12
N VAL A 463 4.65 -10.00 8.95
CA VAL A 463 4.50 -11.10 7.97
C VAL A 463 5.49 -12.25 8.24
N ILE A 464 6.40 -12.08 9.20
CA ILE A 464 7.32 -13.14 9.68
C ILE A 464 6.90 -13.53 11.10
N GLY A 465 5.86 -14.37 11.19
CA GLY A 465 5.35 -14.95 12.43
C GLY A 465 4.47 -16.16 12.16
#